data_AF-A0A061QKP6-F1
#
_entry.id   AF-A0A061QKP6-F1
#
_cell.length_a   1.000
_cell.length_b   1.000
_cell.length_c   1.000
_cell.angle_alpha   90.00
_cell.angle_beta   90.00
_cell.angle_gamma   90.00
#
_symmetry.space_group_name_H-M   'P 1'
#
loop_
_entity.id
_entity.type
_entity.pdbx_description
1 polymer ?
#
loop_
_entity_poly.entity_id
_entity_poly.type
_entity_poly.pdbx_seq_one_letter_code
_entity_poly.pdbx_strand_id
1 'polypeptide(L)'
;GLRLVKPYYFDFIANVKLRWSGKTLVDIFSEEFPQRPRSYYEEAVSVGRLRIEGRKAGVNHVAKNGQRCRHLVHRHEPAVIGDPV
;
A
#
# COMPACT_ATOMS: atom_id res chain seq x y z
N GLY A 1 -21.20 9.89 22.67
CA GLY A 1 -20.23 8.86 23.11
C GLY A 1 -19.14 8.69 22.06
N LEU A 2 -17.98 8.13 22.40
CA LEU A 2 -16.90 7.91 21.42
C LEU A 2 -17.26 6.77 20.46
N ARG A 3 -17.12 7.01 19.15
CA ARG A 3 -17.30 5.98 18.11
C ARG A 3 -15.94 5.38 17.79
N LEU A 4 -15.85 4.06 17.98
CA LEU A 4 -14.66 3.26 17.70
C LEU A 4 -14.91 2.38 16.48
N VAL A 5 -13.97 2.36 15.55
CA VAL A 5 -13.98 1.45 14.39
C VAL A 5 -13.03 0.31 14.69
N LYS A 6 -13.50 -0.94 14.57
CA LYS A 6 -12.65 -2.11 14.73
C LYS A 6 -11.54 -2.07 13.67
N PRO A 7 -10.28 -2.40 14.02
CA PRO A 7 -9.20 -2.48 13.05
C PRO A 7 -9.57 -3.38 11.86
N TYR A 8 -9.17 -2.97 10.66
CA TYR A 8 -9.56 -3.64 9.44
C TYR A 8 -8.43 -3.68 8.42
N TYR A 9 -8.48 -4.67 7.54
CA TYR A 9 -7.59 -4.74 6.38
C TYR A 9 -8.15 -3.86 5.26
N PHE A 10 -7.29 -3.02 4.72
CA PHE A 10 -7.61 -2.10 3.64
C PHE A 10 -6.69 -2.36 2.43
N ASP A 11 -7.29 -2.40 1.25
CA ASP A 11 -6.58 -2.53 -0.01
C ASP A 11 -6.33 -1.16 -0.63
N PHE A 12 -5.09 -0.70 -0.57
CA PHE A 12 -4.65 0.43 -1.39
C PHE A 12 -4.41 -0.05 -2.82
N ILE A 13 -5.27 0.39 -3.74
CA ILE A 13 -5.15 0.08 -5.16
C ILE A 13 -4.68 1.34 -5.89
N ALA A 14 -3.63 1.21 -6.69
CA ALA A 14 -3.09 2.29 -7.49
C ALA A 14 -2.71 1.80 -8.88
N ASN A 15 -2.99 2.60 -9.91
CA ASN A 15 -2.52 2.34 -11.26
C ASN A 15 -1.11 2.91 -11.43
N VAL A 16 -0.20 2.12 -12.01
CA VAL A 16 1.18 2.51 -12.29
C VAL A 16 1.16 3.61 -13.35
N LYS A 17 1.74 4.75 -12.99
CA LYS A 17 1.87 5.94 -13.85
C LYS A 17 3.20 5.93 -14.58
N LEU A 18 3.28 6.68 -15.69
CA LEU A 18 4.49 6.79 -16.50
C LEU A 18 5.73 7.24 -15.70
N ARG A 19 5.55 8.12 -14.70
CA ARG A 19 6.61 8.60 -13.81
C ARG A 19 7.28 7.51 -12.96
N TRP A 20 6.63 6.36 -12.82
CA TRP A 20 7.12 5.19 -12.09
C TRP A 20 7.78 4.15 -13.00
N SER A 21 7.87 4.43 -14.30
CA SER A 21 8.59 3.59 -15.25
C SER A 21 10.05 3.44 -14.82
N GLY A 22 10.57 2.20 -14.86
CA GLY A 22 11.94 1.91 -14.46
C GLY A 22 12.16 1.73 -12.95
N LYS A 23 11.14 1.97 -12.11
CA LYS A 23 11.24 1.81 -10.65
C LYS A 23 10.62 0.49 -10.17
N THR A 24 11.16 -0.05 -9.09
CA THR A 24 10.56 -1.21 -8.41
C THR A 24 9.38 -0.79 -7.55
N LEU A 25 8.52 -1.73 -7.15
CA LEU A 25 7.45 -1.43 -6.20
C LEU A 25 7.97 -0.89 -4.87
N VAL A 26 9.12 -1.38 -4.41
CA VAL A 26 9.75 -0.91 -3.17
C VAL A 26 10.15 0.57 -3.31
N ASP A 27 10.78 0.94 -4.43
CA ASP A 27 11.20 2.33 -4.66
C ASP A 27 9.99 3.26 -4.79
N ILE A 28 8.99 2.86 -5.58
CA ILE A 28 7.76 3.64 -5.79
C ILE A 28 7.08 3.92 -4.44
N PHE A 29 6.88 2.89 -3.62
CA PHE A 29 6.19 3.07 -2.35
C PHE A 29 7.05 3.76 -1.30
N SER A 30 8.37 3.59 -1.31
CA SER A 30 9.26 4.30 -0.38
C SER A 30 9.32 5.80 -0.68
N GLU A 31 9.25 6.20 -1.96
CA GLU A 31 9.26 7.60 -2.37
C GLU A 31 7.90 8.28 -2.18
N GLU A 32 6.80 7.64 -2.59
CA GLU A 32 5.46 8.26 -2.56
C GLU A 32 4.81 8.14 -1.16
N PHE A 33 5.23 7.16 -0.37
CA PHE A 33 4.68 6.87 0.96
C PHE A 33 5.80 6.76 2.02
N PRO A 34 6.49 7.87 2.33
CA PRO A 34 7.63 7.88 3.24
C PRO A 34 7.25 7.65 4.72
N GLN A 35 5.97 7.47 5.05
CA GLN A 35 5.52 7.22 6.42
C GLN A 35 5.96 5.87 7.00
N ARG A 36 6.49 4.97 6.16
CA ARG A 36 7.07 3.68 6.58
C ARG A 36 8.48 3.53 6.01
N PRO A 37 9.39 2.86 6.74
CA PRO A 37 10.75 2.62 6.24
C PRO A 37 10.72 1.71 5.00
N ARG A 38 11.75 1.82 4.16
CA ARG A 38 11.93 0.98 2.96
C ARG A 38 11.83 -0.52 3.26
N SER A 39 12.42 -0.96 4.38
CA SER A 39 12.41 -2.36 4.82
C SER A 39 11.00 -2.94 5.00
N TYR A 40 10.04 -2.10 5.41
CA TYR A 40 8.63 -2.51 5.50
C TYR A 40 8.07 -2.89 4.11
N TYR A 41 8.42 -2.14 3.08
CA TYR A 41 7.96 -2.42 1.71
C TYR A 41 8.66 -3.64 1.11
N GLU A 42 9.94 -3.86 1.43
CA GLU A 42 10.67 -5.09 1.05
C GLU A 42 10.01 -6.33 1.66
N GLU A 43 9.67 -6.28 2.94
CA GLU A 43 8.90 -7.34 3.60
C GLU A 43 7.50 -7.47 2.97
N ALA A 44 6.78 -6.37 2.72
CA ALA A 44 5.46 -6.41 2.13
C ALA A 44 5.45 -7.08 0.74
N VAL A 45 6.48 -6.86 -0.08
CA VAL A 45 6.67 -7.58 -1.35
C VAL A 45 7.01 -9.05 -1.10
N SER A 46 7.93 -9.33 -0.17
CA SER A 46 8.37 -10.69 0.18
C SER A 46 7.25 -11.57 0.75
N VAL A 47 6.34 -11.01 1.54
CA VAL A 47 5.19 -11.75 2.10
C VAL A 47 3.98 -11.73 1.12
N GLY A 48 4.05 -10.91 0.07
CA GLY A 48 2.99 -10.79 -0.93
C GLY A 48 1.79 -9.97 -0.45
N ARG A 49 2.00 -9.01 0.47
CA ARG A 49 1.04 -7.95 0.80
C ARG A 49 1.04 -6.84 -0.25
N LEU A 50 2.18 -6.65 -0.94
CA LEU A 50 2.32 -5.77 -2.08
C LEU A 50 2.36 -6.60 -3.38
N ARG A 51 1.38 -6.37 -4.26
CA ARG A 51 1.13 -7.16 -5.48
C ARG A 51 0.97 -6.26 -6.69
N ILE A 52 1.30 -6.78 -7.86
CA ILE A 52 1.05 -6.15 -9.15
C ILE A 52 0.23 -7.10 -10.02
N GLU A 53 -0.83 -6.61 -10.67
CA GLU A 53 -1.76 -7.44 -11.44
C GLU A 53 -2.32 -8.64 -10.66
N GLY A 54 -2.49 -8.48 -9.33
CA GLY A 54 -2.95 -9.54 -8.44
C GLY A 54 -1.91 -10.64 -8.15
N ARG A 55 -0.72 -10.57 -8.74
CA ARG A 55 0.39 -11.52 -8.52
C ARG A 55 1.44 -10.91 -7.60
N LYS A 56 2.17 -11.78 -6.90
CA LYS A 56 3.32 -11.37 -6.10
C LYS A 56 4.39 -10.84 -7.05
N ALA A 57 4.76 -9.56 -6.89
CA ALA A 57 5.87 -9.01 -7.63
C ALA A 57 7.19 -9.56 -7.06
N GLY A 58 8.17 -9.83 -7.92
CA GLY A 58 9.54 -10.03 -7.45
C GLY A 58 10.08 -8.71 -6.87
N VAL A 59 11.02 -8.79 -5.92
CA VAL A 59 11.66 -7.59 -5.33
C VAL A 59 12.26 -6.68 -6.41
N ASN A 60 12.81 -7.29 -7.46
CA ASN A 60 13.41 -6.59 -8.60
C ASN A 60 12.43 -6.35 -9.76
N HIS A 61 11.12 -6.57 -9.56
CA HIS A 61 10.14 -6.35 -10.62
C HIS A 61 9.97 -4.84 -10.87
N VAL A 62 10.34 -4.42 -12.08
CA VAL A 62 10.15 -3.05 -12.56
C VAL A 62 8.69 -2.86 -12.97
N ALA A 63 8.04 -1.85 -12.39
CA ALA A 63 6.66 -1.52 -12.71
C ALA A 63 6.54 -0.98 -14.14
N LYS A 64 5.51 -1.42 -14.86
CA LYS A 64 5.16 -0.95 -16.21
C LYS A 64 3.90 -0.10 -16.17
N ASN A 65 3.87 0.95 -16.99
CA ASN A 65 2.73 1.84 -17.09
C ASN A 65 1.43 1.06 -17.39
N GLY A 66 0.35 1.43 -16.71
CA GLY A 66 -0.96 0.79 -16.87
C GLY A 66 -1.18 -0.45 -16.01
N GLN A 67 -0.16 -0.97 -15.34
CA GLN A 67 -0.35 -2.07 -14.37
C GLN A 67 -1.07 -1.59 -13.11
N ARG A 68 -1.77 -2.48 -12.42
CA ARG A 68 -2.48 -2.24 -11.17
C ARG A 68 -1.71 -2.80 -9.99
N CYS A 69 -1.27 -1.91 -9.11
CA CYS A 69 -0.67 -2.24 -7.83
C CYS A 69 -1.74 -2.36 -6.74
N ARG A 70 -1.58 -3.33 -5.84
CA ARG A 70 -2.41 -3.53 -4.64
C ARG A 70 -1.51 -3.71 -3.42
N HIS A 71 -1.75 -2.92 -2.38
CA HIS A 71 -1.07 -3.00 -1.09
C HIS A 71 -2.09 -3.26 0.02
N LEU A 72 -2.01 -4.43 0.64
CA LEU A 72 -2.85 -4.79 1.78
C LEU A 72 -2.25 -4.22 3.08
N VAL A 73 -2.99 -3.32 3.75
CA VAL A 73 -2.55 -2.64 4.97
C VAL A 73 -3.56 -2.87 6.09
N HIS A 74 -3.07 -3.19 7.28
CA HIS A 74 -3.89 -3.22 8.48
C HIS A 74 -4.02 -1.80 9.07
N ARG A 75 -5.24 -1.28 9.19
CA ARG A 75 -5.53 0.08 9.64
C ARG A 75 -6.19 0.10 11.01
N HIS A 76 -5.75 1.06 11.83
CA HIS A 76 -6.36 1.44 13.09
C HIS A 76 -6.72 2.92 12.98
N GLU A 77 -8.00 3.25 13.14
CA GLU A 77 -8.46 4.64 13.14
C GLU A 77 -8.60 5.15 14.58
N PRO A 78 -8.25 6.43 14.83
CA PRO A 78 -8.45 7.02 16.16
C PRO A 78 -9.94 7.15 16.47
N ALA A 79 -10.28 7.12 17.76
CA ALA A 79 -11.66 7.31 18.21
C ALA A 79 -12.16 8.71 17.81
N VAL A 80 -13.37 8.78 17.25
CA VAL A 80 -14.01 10.06 16.90
C VAL A 80 -15.12 10.40 17.90
N ILE A 81 -15.31 11.69 18.15
CA ILE A 81 -16.46 12.18 18.94
C ILE A 81 -17.71 11.89 18.12
N GLY A 82 -18.64 11.13 18.68
CA GLY A 82 -19.94 10.92 18.06
C GLY A 82 -20.84 12.11 18.34
N ASP A 83 -20.88 13.07 17.42
CA ASP A 83 -21.95 14.06 17.37
C ASP A 83 -23.27 13.38 16.99
N PRO A 84 -24.42 13.83 17.52
CA PRO A 84 -25.71 13.29 17.15
C PRO A 84 -26.01 13.59 15.67
N VAL A 85 -26.60 12.62 14.98
CA VAL A 85 -27.19 12.77 13.63
C VAL A 85 -28.51 13.53 13.73
#